data_AF-A0A4R8HP94-F1
#
_entry.id   AF-A0A4R8HP94-F1
#
_cell.length_a   1.000
_cell.length_b   1.000
_cell.length_c   1.000
_cell.angle_alpha   90.00
_cell.angle_beta   90.00
_cell.angle_gamma   90.00
#
_symmetry.space_group_name_H-M   'P 1'
#
loop_
_entity.id
_entity.type
_entity.pdbx_description
1 polymer ?
#
loop_
_entity_poly.entity_id
_entity_poly.type
_entity_poly.pdbx_seq_one_letter_code
_entity_poly.pdbx_strand_id
1 'polypeptide(L)'
;MRGRDIVLAIGGAAAAIWIEGARPAQAHAVLSESTPREAQIVFGPDLDVELRFNCRIDARRSRLLLISPDMHGTVLPLLEGAAADELRAGLHDLRRGAYRLHWQVLSVDGHITRGDISFRVGR
;
A
#
# COMPACT_ATOMS: atom_id res chain seq x y z
N MET A 1 -49.22 2.95 -59.83
CA MET A 1 -47.86 2.35 -59.92
C MET A 1 -46.89 3.47 -59.56
N ARG A 2 -46.39 3.60 -58.31
CA ARG A 2 -45.23 2.89 -57.71
C ARG A 2 -44.08 2.79 -58.75
N GLY A 3 -42.88 3.34 -58.56
CA GLY A 3 -42.21 3.83 -57.35
C GLY A 3 -41.25 4.99 -57.63
N ARG A 4 -40.94 5.72 -56.56
CA ARG A 4 -39.91 6.76 -56.50
C ARG A 4 -38.60 6.05 -56.17
N ASP A 5 -37.62 6.13 -57.05
CA ASP A 5 -36.27 5.66 -56.73
C ASP A 5 -35.64 6.63 -55.74
N ILE A 6 -35.48 6.16 -54.50
CA ILE A 6 -34.80 6.87 -53.42
C ILE A 6 -33.31 6.70 -53.65
N VAL A 7 -32.62 7.81 -53.95
CA VAL A 7 -31.17 7.90 -53.85
C VAL A 7 -30.79 7.74 -52.38
N LEU A 8 -30.14 6.63 -52.03
CA LEU A 8 -29.51 6.44 -50.72
C LEU A 8 -28.03 6.85 -50.85
N ALA A 9 -27.76 8.09 -50.46
CA ALA A 9 -26.40 8.55 -50.21
C ALA A 9 -25.90 7.89 -48.92
N ILE A 10 -24.86 7.05 -49.03
CA ILE A 10 -24.17 6.48 -47.87
C ILE A 10 -23.25 7.58 -47.31
N GLY A 11 -23.77 8.39 -46.40
CA GLY A 11 -22.96 9.28 -45.56
C GLY A 11 -22.34 8.46 -44.42
N GLY A 12 -21.09 8.04 -44.58
CA GLY A 12 -20.34 7.37 -43.52
C GLY A 12 -19.90 8.38 -42.45
N ALA A 13 -20.57 8.41 -41.31
CA ALA A 13 -20.06 9.10 -40.12
C ALA A 13 -19.00 8.20 -39.46
N ALA A 14 -17.71 8.56 -39.59
CA ALA A 14 -16.64 7.93 -38.84
C ALA A 14 -16.70 8.41 -37.38
N ALA A 15 -17.21 7.57 -36.48
CA ALA A 15 -17.12 7.82 -35.05
C ALA A 15 -15.67 7.54 -34.59
N ALA A 16 -14.90 8.60 -34.31
CA ALA A 16 -13.60 8.48 -33.67
C ALA A 16 -13.80 8.08 -32.19
N ILE A 17 -13.50 6.84 -31.85
CA ILE A 17 -13.48 6.35 -30.47
C ILE A 17 -12.17 6.83 -29.84
N TRP A 18 -12.26 7.84 -28.96
CA TRP A 18 -11.16 8.24 -28.10
C TRP A 18 -11.02 7.20 -27.00
N ILE A 19 -10.00 6.35 -27.09
CA ILE A 19 -9.63 5.44 -26.01
C ILE A 19 -8.85 6.28 -24.99
N GLU A 20 -9.58 6.85 -24.04
CA GLU A 20 -8.97 7.41 -22.83
C GLU A 20 -8.25 6.25 -22.12
N GLY A 21 -6.91 6.34 -22.02
CA GLY A 21 -6.08 5.25 -21.54
C GLY A 21 -6.52 4.76 -20.15
N ALA A 22 -6.94 3.50 -20.05
CA ALA A 22 -7.26 2.88 -18.78
C ALA A 22 -6.03 2.95 -17.86
N ARG A 23 -6.09 3.77 -16.81
CA ARG A 23 -5.08 3.75 -15.76
C ARG A 23 -5.06 2.35 -15.16
N PRO A 24 -3.90 1.70 -15.01
CA PRO A 24 -3.84 0.38 -14.42
C PRO A 24 -4.44 0.45 -13.01
N ALA A 25 -5.49 -0.34 -12.77
CA ALA A 25 -6.01 -0.53 -11.42
C ALA A 25 -4.90 -1.23 -10.62
N GLN A 26 -4.24 -0.49 -9.73
CA GLN A 26 -3.26 -1.10 -8.83
C GLN A 26 -4.03 -1.89 -7.77
N ALA A 27 -4.20 -3.18 -8.04
CA ALA A 27 -4.94 -4.09 -7.16
C ALA A 27 -4.14 -4.49 -5.90
N HIS A 28 -2.81 -4.48 -6.02
CA HIS A 28 -1.89 -4.89 -4.96
C HIS A 28 -1.63 -3.77 -3.95
N ALA A 29 -1.55 -4.11 -2.67
CA ALA A 29 -1.07 -3.19 -1.62
C ALA A 29 0.40 -2.79 -1.85
N VAL A 30 0.62 -1.53 -2.20
CA VAL A 30 1.94 -0.91 -2.30
C VAL A 30 2.07 0.10 -1.17
N LEU A 31 3.16 0.02 -0.41
CA LEU A 31 3.47 0.96 0.64
C LEU A 31 3.68 2.36 0.04
N SER A 32 2.87 3.32 0.47
CA SER A 32 2.94 4.72 0.00
C SER A 32 3.61 5.62 1.02
N GLU A 33 3.41 5.39 2.31
CA GLU A 33 4.00 6.19 3.40
C GLU A 33 4.40 5.28 4.57
N SER A 34 5.45 5.65 5.29
CA SER A 34 5.85 4.95 6.51
C SER A 34 6.40 5.90 7.58
N THR A 35 6.02 5.59 8.81
CA THR A 35 6.66 6.06 10.03
C THR A 35 7.12 4.82 10.81
N PRO A 36 8.43 4.66 11.09
CA PRO A 36 9.54 5.47 10.59
C PRO A 36 9.70 5.38 9.06
N ARG A 37 10.32 6.39 8.46
CA ARG A 37 10.75 6.36 7.05
C ARG A 37 11.97 5.47 6.88
N GLU A 38 12.19 5.00 5.66
CA GLU A 38 13.42 4.29 5.29
C GLU A 38 14.66 5.12 5.67
N ALA A 39 15.62 4.44 6.30
CA ALA A 39 16.85 4.99 6.85
C ALA A 39 16.68 6.11 7.90
N GLN A 40 15.48 6.34 8.42
CA GLN A 40 15.25 7.38 9.44
C GLN A 40 16.02 7.09 10.73
N ILE A 41 16.55 8.14 11.36
CA ILE A 41 17.03 8.10 12.74
C ILE A 41 15.90 8.63 13.64
N VAL A 42 15.45 7.81 14.57
CA VAL A 42 14.45 8.15 15.60
C VAL A 42 15.13 8.29 16.97
N PHE A 43 14.46 8.95 17.90
CA PHE A 43 14.97 9.21 19.24
C PHE A 43 13.95 8.78 20.30
N GLY A 44 14.46 8.34 21.45
CA GLY A 44 13.63 7.83 22.54
C GLY A 44 13.38 6.31 22.46
N PRO A 45 12.84 5.74 23.54
CA PRO A 45 12.58 4.31 23.65
C PRO A 45 11.24 3.89 23.02
N ASP A 46 10.33 4.84 22.80
CA ASP A 46 8.99 4.60 22.29
C ASP A 46 8.82 5.16 20.88
N LEU A 47 8.13 4.40 20.01
CA LEU A 47 7.84 4.83 18.65
C LEU A 47 6.52 4.24 18.17
N ASP A 48 5.63 5.11 17.70
CA ASP A 48 4.46 4.68 16.95
C ASP A 48 4.85 4.35 15.51
N VAL A 49 4.48 3.15 15.07
CA VAL A 49 4.64 2.70 13.69
C VAL A 49 3.32 2.87 12.95
N GLU A 50 3.41 3.50 11.79
CA GLU A 50 2.26 3.70 10.89
C GLU A 50 2.72 3.47 9.45
N LEU A 51 2.10 2.50 8.79
CA LEU A 51 2.32 2.18 7.38
C LEU A 51 1.03 2.42 6.60
N ARG A 52 1.10 3.22 5.54
CA ARG A 52 -0.04 3.50 4.66
C ARG A 52 0.16 2.87 3.30
N PHE A 53 -0.91 2.33 2.75
CA PHE A 53 -0.93 1.64 1.47
C PHE A 53 -1.81 2.39 0.46
N ASN A 54 -1.55 2.19 -0.82
CA ASN A 54 -2.36 2.74 -1.91
C ASN A 54 -3.78 2.14 -2.01
N CYS A 55 -4.11 1.12 -1.22
CA CYS A 55 -5.39 0.43 -1.23
C CYS A 55 -5.83 0.02 0.18
N ARG A 56 -7.10 -0.36 0.31
CA ARG A 56 -7.62 -0.96 1.55
C ARG A 56 -6.96 -2.31 1.81
N ILE A 57 -6.75 -2.63 3.09
CA ILE A 57 -6.11 -3.86 3.54
C ILE A 57 -6.97 -4.59 4.58
N ASP A 58 -6.70 -5.88 4.76
CA ASP A 58 -7.17 -6.66 5.92
C ASP A 58 -6.07 -6.64 6.99
N ALA A 59 -6.10 -5.65 7.87
CA ALA A 59 -5.11 -5.50 8.93
C ALA A 59 -5.05 -6.71 9.88
N ARG A 60 -6.20 -7.36 10.14
CA ARG A 60 -6.28 -8.53 11.05
C ARG A 60 -5.57 -9.77 10.50
N ARG A 61 -5.49 -9.88 9.17
CA ARG A 61 -4.75 -10.95 8.47
C ARG A 61 -3.39 -10.50 7.95
N SER A 62 -3.00 -9.26 8.22
CA SER A 62 -1.68 -8.72 7.94
C SER A 62 -0.74 -8.94 9.13
N ARG A 63 0.56 -8.70 8.94
CA ARG A 63 1.58 -8.93 9.96
C ARG A 63 2.67 -7.88 9.89
N LEU A 64 3.16 -7.49 11.07
CA LEU A 64 4.32 -6.63 11.22
C LEU A 64 5.32 -7.28 12.18
N LEU A 65 6.57 -7.37 11.76
CA LEU A 65 7.67 -7.97 12.51
C LEU A 65 8.75 -6.91 12.72
N LEU A 66 9.15 -6.67 13.97
CA LEU A 66 10.33 -5.90 14.30
C LEU A 66 11.55 -6.82 14.39
N ILE A 67 12.60 -6.50 13.65
CA ILE A 67 13.91 -7.13 13.76
C ILE A 67 14.82 -6.15 14.51
N SER A 68 15.31 -6.55 15.68
CA SER A 68 16.16 -5.75 16.56
C SER A 68 17.65 -5.80 16.16
N PRO A 69 18.51 -4.94 16.74
CA PRO A 69 19.94 -4.87 16.39
C PRO A 69 20.71 -6.17 16.61
N ASP A 70 20.23 -7.01 17.54
CA ASP A 70 20.74 -8.35 17.84
C ASP A 70 20.14 -9.44 16.94
N MET A 71 19.46 -9.05 15.85
CA MET A 71 18.83 -9.92 14.85
C MET A 71 17.66 -10.76 15.39
N HIS A 72 17.13 -10.44 16.58
CA HIS A 72 15.94 -11.09 17.11
C HIS A 72 14.66 -10.52 16.44
N GLY A 73 13.74 -11.40 16.05
CA GLY A 73 12.47 -11.03 15.42
C GLY A 73 11.30 -11.08 16.40
N THR A 74 10.51 -10.01 16.49
CA THR A 74 9.34 -9.91 17.36
C THR A 74 8.10 -9.53 16.55
N VAL A 75 7.04 -10.34 16.63
CA VAL A 75 5.76 -10.00 15.99
C VAL A 75 5.09 -8.92 16.80
N LEU A 76 4.73 -7.82 16.15
CA LEU A 76 4.08 -6.71 16.82
C LEU A 76 2.56 -6.94 16.89
N PRO A 77 1.95 -6.70 18.05
CA PRO A 77 0.50 -6.62 18.13
C PRO A 77 0.04 -5.41 17.30
N LEU A 78 -0.89 -5.65 16.39
CA LEU A 78 -1.43 -4.60 15.54
C LEU A 78 -2.51 -3.82 16.30
N LEU A 79 -2.43 -2.51 16.19
CA LEU A 79 -3.44 -1.58 16.69
C LEU A 79 -4.54 -1.38 15.63
N GLU A 80 -5.69 -0.88 16.06
CA GLU A 80 -6.72 -0.47 15.11
C GLU A 80 -6.21 0.73 14.28
N GLY A 81 -6.31 0.61 12.96
CA GLY A 81 -5.98 1.70 12.03
C GLY A 81 -6.94 2.87 12.19
N ALA A 82 -6.48 4.10 11.96
CA ALA A 82 -7.40 5.23 11.82
C ALA A 82 -8.13 5.19 10.46
N ALA A 83 -7.51 4.57 9.46
CA ALA A 83 -8.06 4.34 8.13
C ALA A 83 -7.95 2.87 7.69
N ALA A 84 -8.67 2.51 6.61
CA ALA A 84 -8.75 1.13 6.12
C ALA A 84 -7.54 0.69 5.28
N ASP A 85 -6.63 1.62 4.97
CA ASP A 85 -5.38 1.47 4.24
C ASP A 85 -4.16 1.57 5.17
N GLU A 86 -4.36 1.45 6.49
CA GLU A 86 -3.32 1.61 7.51
C GLU A 86 -2.99 0.31 8.26
N LEU A 87 -1.70 0.13 8.55
CA LEU A 87 -1.19 -0.85 9.51
C LEU A 87 -0.43 -0.12 10.62
N ARG A 88 -0.84 -0.32 11.88
CA ARG A 88 -0.30 0.41 13.04
C ARG A 88 0.19 -0.53 14.14
N ALA A 89 1.24 -0.12 14.83
CA ALA A 89 1.77 -0.81 16.02
C ALA A 89 2.51 0.18 16.93
N GLY A 90 2.56 -0.12 18.23
CA GLY A 90 3.44 0.58 19.17
C GLY A 90 4.75 -0.17 19.37
N LEU A 91 5.87 0.55 19.42
CA LEU A 91 7.16 0.04 19.85
C LEU A 91 7.54 0.68 21.17
N HIS A 92 8.10 -0.14 22.06
CA HIS A 92 8.52 0.26 23.40
C HIS A 92 9.90 -0.33 23.71
N ASP A 93 10.58 0.26 24.69
CA ASP A 93 11.88 -0.20 25.18
C ASP A 93 12.96 -0.36 24.09
N LEU A 94 12.88 0.51 23.06
CA LEU A 94 13.85 0.53 21.97
C LEU A 94 15.22 0.95 22.50
N ARG A 95 16.23 0.12 22.23
CA ARG A 95 17.62 0.40 22.53
C ARG A 95 18.28 1.03 21.30
N ARG A 96 19.43 1.66 21.50
CA ARG A 96 20.22 2.23 20.39
C ARG A 96 20.64 1.12 19.42
N GLY A 97 20.48 1.35 18.13
CA GLY A 97 20.92 0.41 17.11
C GLY A 97 20.13 0.47 15.81
N ALA A 98 20.43 -0.45 14.90
CA ALA A 98 19.72 -0.60 13.63
C ALA A 98 18.55 -1.57 13.79
N TYR A 99 17.39 -1.18 13.31
CA TYR A 99 16.16 -1.96 13.32
C TYR A 99 15.62 -2.11 11.91
N ARG A 100 14.77 -3.11 11.72
CA ARG A 100 14.02 -3.30 10.48
C ARG A 100 12.60 -3.72 10.79
N LEU A 101 11.64 -3.06 10.17
CA LEU A 101 10.26 -3.49 10.13
C LEU A 101 10.07 -4.34 8.89
N HIS A 102 9.73 -5.61 9.07
CA HIS A 102 9.30 -6.48 7.98
C HIS A 102 7.77 -6.57 8.02
N TRP A 103 7.11 -6.14 6.95
CA TRP A 103 5.65 -6.16 6.84
C TRP A 103 5.18 -7.16 5.78
N GLN A 104 4.02 -7.75 6.05
CA GLN A 104 3.28 -8.59 5.11
C GLN A 104 1.81 -8.15 5.17
N VAL A 105 1.26 -7.72 4.05
CA VAL A 105 -0.05 -7.09 3.98
C VAL A 105 -0.95 -7.85 3.02
N LEU A 106 -2.18 -8.16 3.48
CA LEU A 106 -3.25 -8.71 2.64
C LEU A 106 -4.12 -7.55 2.15
N SER A 107 -4.13 -7.29 0.84
CA SER A 107 -5.07 -6.35 0.23
C SER A 107 -6.46 -6.96 0.12
N VAL A 108 -7.49 -6.10 -0.01
CA VAL A 108 -8.88 -6.54 -0.17
C VAL A 108 -9.15 -7.30 -1.49
N ASP A 109 -8.23 -7.23 -2.45
CA ASP A 109 -8.26 -8.03 -3.68
C ASP A 109 -7.77 -9.47 -3.50
N GLY A 110 -7.30 -9.82 -2.30
CA GLY A 110 -6.85 -11.17 -1.94
C GLY A 110 -5.34 -11.42 -2.11
N HIS A 111 -4.56 -10.45 -2.57
CA HIS A 111 -3.11 -10.63 -2.74
C HIS A 111 -2.33 -10.25 -1.48
N ILE A 112 -1.19 -10.94 -1.30
CA ILE A 112 -0.24 -10.63 -0.24
C ILE A 112 0.99 -9.95 -0.83
N THR A 113 1.32 -8.76 -0.31
CA THR A 113 2.59 -8.07 -0.59
C THR A 113 3.46 -8.01 0.66
N ARG A 114 4.76 -7.78 0.46
CA ARG A 114 5.77 -7.74 1.54
C ARG A 114 6.80 -6.66 1.27
N GLY A 115 7.44 -6.20 2.33
CA GLY A 115 8.58 -5.33 2.24
C GLY A 115 9.24 -5.10 3.58
N ASP A 116 10.32 -4.33 3.53
CA ASP A 116 11.15 -4.01 4.68
C ASP A 116 11.31 -2.49 4.78
N ILE A 117 11.40 -1.98 5.99
CA ILE A 117 11.75 -0.59 6.29
C ILE A 117 12.86 -0.61 7.32
N SER A 118 14.05 -0.14 6.95
CA SER A 118 15.19 -0.05 7.87
C SER A 118 15.21 1.31 8.56
N PHE A 119 15.46 1.35 9.86
CA PHE A 119 15.58 2.60 10.62
C PHE A 119 16.60 2.43 11.75
N ARG A 120 16.97 3.52 12.41
CA ARG A 120 17.95 3.51 13.50
C ARG A 120 17.43 4.27 14.71
N VAL A 121 17.71 3.75 15.90
CA VAL A 121 17.46 4.46 17.15
C VAL A 121 18.76 5.16 17.56
N GLY A 122 18.71 6.49 17.56
CA GLY A 122 19.79 7.41 17.88
C GLY A 122 20.03 7.58 19.39
N ARG A 123 20.93 8.51 19.74
CA ARG A 123 21.07 9.00 21.12
C ARG A 123 20.17 10.21 21.28
#